data_AF-A0A6P5JZT6-F1
#
_entry.id   AF-A0A6P5JZT6-F1
#
_cell.length_a   1.000
_cell.length_b   1.000
_cell.length_c   1.000
_cell.angle_alpha   90.00
_cell.angle_beta   90.00
_cell.angle_gamma   90.00
#
_symmetry.space_group_name_H-M   'P 1'
#
loop_
_entity.id
_entity.type
_entity.pdbx_description
1 polymer ?
#
loop_
_entity_poly.entity_id
_entity_poly.type
_entity_poly.pdbx_seq_one_letter_code
_entity_poly.pdbx_strand_id
1 'polypeptide(L)'
;MKLNEHSVAHYAVSGSPADHEGFLRRCSSPGARQPSAGAGGSCPRCWFVLKGNLLFYFEGRESRPPLGLIVLEGCTVELCEAPQEFAFAIRFDAPGLRPYVLAAEGPEAQEAWVKVLSRASFGYMRLLVQELERQLCDMQVGLASRHPGARHPPHRATRPPDRPPPQPEDELREGSPSADTEGEEVATRLPAPVGRRRLAENCPWGPAGLPLNGGDSPVSPETSCFPKLHDWYGQEIMDLRREWLQARGLGGGL
;
A
#
# COMPACT_ATOMS: atom_id res chain seq x y z
N MET A 1 -13.71 -12.63 22.75
CA MET A 1 -13.56 -13.52 21.56
C MET A 1 -12.62 -14.66 21.96
N LYS A 2 -12.97 -15.94 21.70
CA LYS A 2 -12.05 -17.08 21.95
C LYS A 2 -11.25 -17.32 20.67
N LEU A 3 -9.95 -17.00 20.67
CA LEU A 3 -9.05 -17.33 19.55
C LEU A 3 -8.70 -18.82 19.61
N ASN A 4 -8.76 -19.50 18.46
CA ASN A 4 -8.29 -20.88 18.36
C ASN A 4 -6.77 -20.89 18.29
N GLU A 5 -6.11 -21.31 19.37
CA GLU A 5 -4.66 -21.33 19.51
C GLU A 5 -3.97 -22.11 18.37
N HIS A 6 -4.54 -23.24 17.94
CA HIS A 6 -3.95 -24.06 16.88
C HIS A 6 -3.97 -23.36 15.52
N SER A 7 -5.11 -22.75 15.16
CA SER A 7 -5.24 -22.00 13.90
C SER A 7 -4.31 -20.78 13.88
N VAL A 8 -4.19 -20.09 15.02
CA VAL A 8 -3.35 -18.90 15.18
C VAL A 8 -1.87 -19.25 15.09
N ALA A 9 -1.45 -20.32 15.77
CA ALA A 9 -0.09 -20.84 15.67
C ALA A 9 0.24 -21.26 14.23
N HIS A 10 -0.68 -21.95 13.55
CA HIS A 10 -0.50 -22.31 12.14
C HIS A 10 -0.37 -21.07 11.24
N TYR A 11 -1.22 -20.06 11.43
CA TYR A 11 -1.15 -18.80 10.67
C TYR A 11 0.19 -18.08 10.88
N ALA A 12 0.67 -18.02 12.13
CA ALA A 12 1.95 -17.40 12.47
C ALA A 12 3.08 -17.94 11.60
N VAL A 13 3.10 -19.26 11.38
CA VAL A 13 4.17 -19.93 10.64
C VAL A 13 3.82 -20.41 9.23
N SER A 14 2.64 -20.03 8.75
CA SER A 14 2.22 -20.22 7.36
C SER A 14 3.06 -19.37 6.41
N GLY A 15 3.13 -19.78 5.14
CA GLY A 15 3.83 -19.05 4.07
C GLY A 15 3.15 -17.75 3.63
N SER A 16 2.16 -17.24 4.36
CA SER A 16 1.58 -15.93 4.08
C SER A 16 2.64 -14.82 4.24
N PRO A 17 2.63 -13.78 3.39
CA PRO A 17 3.59 -12.69 3.50
C PRO A 17 3.48 -12.00 4.86
N ALA A 18 4.62 -11.62 5.42
CA ALA A 18 4.71 -10.76 6.60
C ALA A 18 4.80 -9.30 6.16
N ASP A 19 4.11 -8.41 6.86
CA ASP A 19 4.21 -6.96 6.63
C ASP A 19 5.57 -6.44 7.12
N HIS A 20 6.07 -7.05 8.19
CA HIS A 20 7.40 -6.79 8.71
C HIS A 20 7.89 -7.96 9.56
N GLU A 21 9.19 -8.22 9.53
CA GLU A 21 9.84 -9.22 10.36
C GLU A 21 11.22 -8.72 10.83
N GLY A 22 11.63 -9.12 12.03
CA GLY A 22 12.91 -8.66 12.57
C GLY A 22 13.13 -9.00 14.02
N PHE A 23 14.37 -8.81 14.48
CA PHE A 23 14.70 -8.99 15.88
C PHE A 23 14.37 -7.74 16.69
N LEU A 24 13.75 -7.95 17.85
CA LEU A 24 13.57 -6.93 18.89
C LEU A 24 13.99 -7.50 20.23
N ARG A 25 14.46 -6.64 21.12
CA ARG A 25 14.69 -7.01 22.53
C ARG A 25 13.48 -6.65 23.35
N ARG A 26 13.01 -7.59 24.17
CA ARG A 26 11.91 -7.32 25.09
C ARG A 26 12.45 -6.73 26.38
N CYS A 27 12.15 -5.46 26.64
CA CYS A 27 12.47 -4.84 27.91
C CYS A 27 11.44 -5.26 28.95
N SER A 28 11.89 -5.96 29.98
CA SER A 28 11.05 -6.24 31.14
C SER A 28 10.61 -4.92 31.75
N SER A 29 9.30 -4.75 31.93
CA SER A 29 8.72 -3.52 32.49
C SER A 29 9.40 -3.13 33.81
N PRO A 30 9.67 -1.83 34.06
CA PRO A 30 10.42 -1.32 35.22
C PRO A 30 9.74 -1.51 36.59
N GLY A 31 8.74 -2.39 36.70
CA GLY A 31 8.02 -2.72 37.94
C GLY A 31 7.91 -4.22 38.25
N ALA A 32 8.57 -5.10 37.49
CA ALA A 32 8.93 -6.41 38.04
C ALA A 32 10.08 -6.16 39.02
N ARG A 33 9.97 -6.67 40.27
CA ARG A 33 10.99 -6.55 41.35
C ARG A 33 12.36 -6.21 40.78
N GLN A 34 12.85 -5.01 41.08
CA GLN A 34 14.19 -4.54 40.72
C GLN A 34 15.16 -5.72 40.71
N PRO A 35 15.71 -6.16 39.56
CA PRO A 35 16.84 -7.05 39.61
C PRO A 35 17.91 -6.27 40.38
N SER A 36 18.28 -6.79 41.55
CA SER A 36 19.33 -6.23 42.39
C SER A 36 20.49 -5.79 41.50
N ALA A 37 20.90 -4.53 41.65
CA ALA A 37 22.01 -3.92 40.94
C ALA A 37 23.23 -4.87 40.97
N GLY A 38 23.43 -5.62 39.89
CA GLY A 38 24.38 -6.73 39.87
C GLY A 38 24.05 -7.83 38.85
N ALA A 39 22.80 -7.98 38.43
CA ALA A 39 22.46 -8.83 37.29
C ALA A 39 22.18 -7.93 36.08
N GLY A 40 23.14 -7.86 35.14
CA GLY A 40 22.91 -7.29 33.82
C GLY A 40 21.75 -8.03 33.16
N GLY A 41 20.53 -7.50 33.34
CA GLY A 41 19.30 -8.06 32.80
C GLY A 41 19.32 -7.91 31.29
N SER A 42 19.94 -8.88 30.60
CA SER A 42 19.92 -8.94 29.15
C SER A 42 18.46 -9.08 28.73
N CYS A 43 17.93 -8.03 28.09
CA CYS A 43 16.62 -8.10 27.47
C CYS A 43 16.69 -9.18 26.38
N PRO A 44 15.92 -10.28 26.49
CA PRO A 44 16.06 -11.39 25.56
C PRO A 44 15.70 -10.92 24.16
N ARG A 45 16.58 -11.21 23.21
CA ARG A 45 16.38 -10.98 21.78
C ARG A 45 15.38 -12.01 21.29
N CYS A 46 14.29 -11.54 20.68
CA CYS A 46 13.24 -12.39 20.13
C CYS A 46 13.01 -12.01 18.66
N TRP A 47 12.57 -12.97 17.86
CA TRP A 47 12.16 -12.73 16.48
C TRP A 47 10.67 -12.36 16.44
N PHE A 48 10.34 -11.23 15.84
CA PHE A 48 8.98 -10.72 15.70
C PHE A 48 8.52 -10.80 14.25
N VAL A 49 7.26 -11.18 14.05
CA VAL A 49 6.63 -11.28 12.73
C VAL A 49 5.27 -10.60 12.80
N LEU A 50 5.10 -9.54 12.02
CA LEU A 50 3.85 -8.82 11.87
C LEU A 50 3.10 -9.34 10.64
N LYS A 51 1.85 -9.78 10.83
CA LYS A 51 0.93 -10.19 9.77
C LYS A 51 -0.43 -9.55 10.02
N GLY A 52 -0.78 -8.58 9.19
CA GLY A 52 -1.94 -7.70 9.40
C GLY A 52 -1.83 -6.97 10.73
N ASN A 53 -2.80 -7.19 11.61
CA ASN A 53 -2.87 -6.65 12.96
C ASN A 53 -2.35 -7.62 14.05
N LEU A 54 -1.71 -8.72 13.64
CA LEU A 54 -1.22 -9.77 14.54
C LEU A 54 0.31 -9.74 14.59
N LEU A 55 0.84 -9.45 15.78
CA LEU A 55 2.28 -9.45 16.04
C LEU A 55 2.65 -10.71 16.81
N PHE A 56 3.29 -11.65 16.12
CA PHE A 56 3.82 -12.87 16.71
C PHE A 56 5.25 -12.65 17.18
N TYR A 57 5.63 -13.32 18.26
CA TYR A 57 7.03 -13.36 18.68
C TYR A 57 7.49 -14.78 19.00
N PHE A 58 8.76 -15.01 18.72
CA PHE A 58 9.43 -16.29 18.71
C PHE A 58 10.78 -16.17 19.41
N GLU A 59 11.30 -17.26 19.94
CA GLU A 59 12.64 -17.27 20.55
C GLU A 59 13.72 -16.99 19.49
N GLY A 60 13.56 -17.58 18.31
CA GLY A 60 14.39 -17.34 17.13
C GLY A 60 13.61 -17.49 15.83
N ARG A 61 14.26 -17.18 14.70
CA ARG A 61 13.62 -17.13 13.37
C ARG A 61 12.96 -18.44 12.95
N GLU A 62 13.60 -19.56 13.24
CA GLU A 62 13.10 -20.91 12.90
C GLU A 62 12.37 -21.59 14.06
N SER A 63 12.25 -20.92 15.22
CA SER A 63 11.65 -21.54 16.40
C SER A 63 10.14 -21.68 16.23
N ARG A 64 9.59 -22.81 16.68
CA ARG A 64 8.16 -23.13 16.68
C ARG A 64 7.82 -23.87 17.97
N PRO A 65 6.62 -23.67 18.56
CA PRO A 65 5.56 -22.72 18.20
C PRO A 65 5.89 -21.25 18.60
N PRO A 66 5.07 -20.25 18.21
CA PRO A 66 5.24 -18.87 18.70
C PRO A 66 5.17 -18.81 20.23
N LEU A 67 6.02 -17.98 20.84
CA LEU A 67 6.03 -17.71 22.28
C LEU A 67 4.80 -16.90 22.72
N GLY A 68 4.21 -16.13 21.80
CA GLY A 68 2.95 -15.46 22.01
C GLY A 68 2.52 -14.57 20.86
N LEU A 69 1.38 -13.93 21.07
CA LEU A 69 0.69 -13.08 20.12
C LEU A 69 0.28 -11.77 20.81
N ILE A 70 0.48 -10.66 20.12
CA ILE A 70 -0.05 -9.35 20.47
C ILE A 70 -1.00 -8.93 19.36
N VAL A 71 -2.25 -8.62 19.72
CA VAL A 71 -3.25 -8.09 18.79
C VAL A 71 -3.14 -6.57 18.83
N LEU A 72 -2.84 -5.94 17.70
CA LEU A 72 -2.55 -4.50 17.59
C LEU A 72 -3.79 -3.63 17.38
N GLU A 73 -4.98 -4.14 17.74
CA GLU A 73 -6.21 -3.37 17.68
C GLU A 73 -6.34 -2.43 18.87
N GLY A 74 -6.61 -1.15 18.60
CA GLY A 74 -6.71 -0.12 19.63
C GLY A 74 -5.38 0.14 20.36
N CYS A 75 -4.24 -0.22 19.76
CA CYS A 75 -2.94 0.09 20.35
C CYS A 75 -2.42 1.47 19.92
N THR A 76 -1.63 2.08 20.78
CA THR A 76 -0.82 3.28 20.49
C THR A 76 0.65 2.91 20.60
N VAL A 77 1.43 3.28 19.60
CA VAL A 77 2.88 3.04 19.58
C VAL A 77 3.58 4.35 19.91
N GLU A 78 4.35 4.37 20.98
CA GLU A 78 5.04 5.56 21.48
C GLU A 78 6.53 5.30 21.59
N LEU A 79 7.35 6.32 21.30
CA LEU A 79 8.76 6.28 21.66
C LEU A 79 8.88 6.40 23.18
N CYS A 80 9.77 5.63 23.79
CA CYS A 80 9.98 5.66 25.23
C CYS A 80 11.45 5.77 25.58
N GLU A 81 11.76 6.55 26.60
CA GLU A 81 13.08 6.55 27.22
C GLU A 81 13.19 5.31 28.12
N ALA A 82 13.87 4.29 27.62
CA ALA A 82 14.17 3.05 28.34
C ALA A 82 15.69 2.93 28.50
N PRO A 83 16.21 2.07 29.41
CA PRO A 83 17.65 1.83 29.52
C PRO A 83 18.27 1.25 28.24
N GLN A 84 17.43 0.69 27.34
CA GLN A 84 17.85 0.22 26.03
C GLN A 84 17.65 1.32 25.00
N GLU A 85 18.68 1.63 24.23
CA GLU A 85 18.59 2.55 23.09
C GLU A 85 17.56 2.07 22.06
N PHE A 86 16.96 3.01 21.35
CA PHE A 86 15.98 2.75 20.28
C PHE A 86 14.73 1.98 20.77
N ALA A 87 14.28 2.29 21.99
CA ALA A 87 13.11 1.68 22.61
C ALA A 87 11.80 2.39 22.25
N PHE A 88 10.73 1.59 22.14
CA PHE A 88 9.37 2.04 21.94
C PHE A 88 8.40 1.15 22.73
N ALA A 89 7.20 1.65 22.96
CA ALA A 89 6.18 0.98 23.74
C ALA A 89 4.90 0.82 22.93
N ILE A 90 4.31 -0.39 22.98
CA ILE A 90 2.96 -0.66 22.49
C ILE A 90 2.01 -0.58 23.70
N ARG A 91 1.10 0.39 23.67
CA ARG A 91 0.15 0.68 24.75
C ARG A 91 -1.25 0.34 24.31
N PHE A 92 -2.08 -0.06 25.26
CA PHE A 92 -3.49 -0.33 25.04
C PHE A 92 -4.31 0.60 25.91
N ASP A 93 -5.35 1.19 25.34
CA ASP A 93 -6.27 2.09 26.04
C ASP A 93 -7.27 1.30 26.91
N ALA A 94 -6.73 0.56 27.87
CA ALA A 94 -7.51 -0.16 28.86
C ALA A 94 -6.84 -0.05 30.24
N PRO A 95 -7.61 0.21 31.30
CA PRO A 95 -7.07 0.38 32.64
C PRO A 95 -6.35 -0.89 33.11
N GLY A 96 -5.12 -0.71 33.60
CA GLY A 96 -4.33 -1.79 34.20
C GLY A 96 -3.53 -2.65 33.23
N LEU A 97 -3.64 -2.45 31.91
CA LEU A 97 -2.76 -3.14 30.95
C LEU A 97 -1.36 -2.51 30.94
N ARG A 98 -0.34 -3.36 31.11
CA ARG A 98 1.05 -2.92 31.05
C ARG A 98 1.49 -2.76 29.60
N PRO A 99 2.25 -1.70 29.27
CA PRO A 99 2.78 -1.52 27.94
C PRO A 99 3.83 -2.58 27.61
N TYR A 100 3.89 -3.01 26.35
CA TYR A 100 4.96 -3.85 25.83
C TYR A 100 6.12 -2.95 25.41
N VAL A 101 7.19 -2.94 26.20
CA VAL A 101 8.40 -2.17 25.90
C VAL A 101 9.35 -3.04 25.08
N LEU A 102 9.67 -2.58 23.87
CA LEU A 102 10.50 -3.27 22.90
C LEU A 102 11.63 -2.35 22.45
N ALA A 103 12.78 -2.90 22.12
CA ALA A 103 13.91 -2.14 21.61
C ALA A 103 14.43 -2.74 20.30
N ALA A 104 14.64 -1.89 19.31
CA ALA A 104 15.12 -2.28 17.99
C ALA A 104 16.66 -2.29 17.90
N GLU A 105 17.18 -2.90 16.83
CA GLU A 105 18.61 -2.92 16.52
C GLU A 105 19.00 -1.68 15.70
N GLY A 106 18.89 -0.49 16.33
CA GLY A 106 19.24 0.80 15.73
C GLY A 106 18.04 1.69 15.40
N PRO A 107 18.31 2.95 15.01
CA PRO A 107 17.28 3.97 14.79
C PRO A 107 16.42 3.66 13.57
N GLU A 108 17.02 3.22 12.46
CA GLU A 108 16.28 2.86 11.25
C GLU A 108 15.30 1.71 11.49
N ALA A 109 15.74 0.70 12.24
CA ALA A 109 14.89 -0.43 12.62
C ALA A 109 13.75 0.03 13.53
N GLN A 110 14.03 0.91 14.51
CA GLN A 110 12.99 1.47 15.38
C GLN A 110 11.94 2.24 14.57
N GLU A 111 12.37 3.13 13.66
CA GLU A 111 11.47 3.88 12.80
C GLU A 111 10.62 2.96 11.93
N ALA A 112 11.23 1.93 11.33
CA ALA A 112 10.52 0.94 10.53
C ALA A 112 9.45 0.22 11.37
N TRP A 113 9.80 -0.27 12.56
CA TRP A 113 8.88 -0.92 13.49
C TRP A 113 7.74 0.00 13.94
N VAL A 114 8.06 1.22 14.40
CA VAL A 114 7.05 2.19 14.83
C VAL A 114 6.10 2.52 13.68
N LYS A 115 6.63 2.71 12.47
CA LYS A 115 5.85 3.00 11.27
C LYS A 115 4.90 1.85 10.91
N VAL A 116 5.37 0.61 10.86
CA VAL A 116 4.52 -0.53 10.48
C VAL A 116 3.47 -0.85 11.56
N LEU A 117 3.86 -0.79 12.84
CA LEU A 117 2.94 -1.06 13.95
C LEU A 117 1.84 0.00 14.06
N SER A 118 2.17 1.28 13.82
CA SER A 118 1.18 2.37 13.81
C SER A 118 0.14 2.22 12.67
N ARG A 119 0.48 1.48 11.62
CA ARG A 119 -0.36 1.25 10.44
C ARG A 119 -1.12 -0.08 10.49
N ALA A 120 -0.81 -0.93 11.47
CA ALA A 120 -1.36 -2.27 11.58
C ALA A 120 -2.82 -2.30 12.07
N SER A 121 -3.29 -1.24 12.73
CA SER A 121 -4.64 -1.20 13.29
C SER A 121 -5.72 -1.09 12.21
N PHE A 122 -6.88 -1.72 12.46
CA PHE A 122 -8.06 -1.56 11.60
C PHE A 122 -8.50 -0.09 11.50
N GLY A 123 -8.34 0.68 12.58
CA GLY A 123 -8.61 2.11 12.61
C GLY A 123 -7.82 2.89 11.55
N TYR A 124 -6.52 2.58 11.39
CA TYR A 124 -5.69 3.18 10.36
C TYR A 124 -6.16 2.82 8.94
N MET A 125 -6.43 1.54 8.68
CA MET A 125 -6.91 1.09 7.36
C MET A 125 -8.21 1.79 6.97
N ARG A 126 -9.17 1.94 7.91
CA ARG A 126 -10.44 2.63 7.64
C ARG A 126 -10.22 4.10 7.27
N LEU A 127 -9.35 4.81 7.99
CA LEU A 127 -9.03 6.21 7.67
C LEU A 127 -8.33 6.34 6.32
N LEU A 128 -7.42 5.41 6.00
CA LEU A 128 -6.72 5.40 4.73
C LEU A 128 -7.68 5.16 3.56
N VAL A 129 -8.61 4.20 3.69
CA VAL A 129 -9.63 3.94 2.66
C VAL A 129 -10.47 5.19 2.41
N GLN A 130 -10.97 5.84 3.47
CA GLN A 130 -11.76 7.07 3.35
C GLN A 130 -10.99 8.19 2.62
N GLU A 131 -9.71 8.38 2.96
CA GLU A 131 -8.88 9.38 2.30
C GLU A 131 -8.62 9.05 0.83
N LEU A 132 -8.36 7.78 0.50
CA LEU A 132 -8.16 7.35 -0.88
C LEU A 132 -9.44 7.48 -1.73
N GLU A 133 -10.60 7.13 -1.17
CA GLU A 133 -11.90 7.33 -1.82
C GLU A 133 -12.15 8.81 -2.12
N ARG A 134 -11.84 9.70 -1.17
CA ARG A 134 -11.90 11.16 -1.37
C ARG A 134 -10.98 11.62 -2.48
N GLN A 135 -9.72 11.16 -2.49
CA GLN A 135 -8.75 11.49 -3.53
C GLN A 135 -9.22 11.03 -4.92
N LEU A 136 -9.82 9.85 -5.03
CA LEU A 136 -10.40 9.35 -6.28
C LEU A 136 -11.57 10.23 -6.75
N CYS A 137 -12.46 10.64 -5.86
CA CYS A 137 -13.57 11.55 -6.19
C CYS A 137 -13.06 12.90 -6.70
N ASP A 138 -12.10 13.52 -5.99
CA ASP A 138 -11.52 14.82 -6.36
C ASP A 138 -10.87 14.77 -7.76
N MET A 139 -10.14 13.68 -8.05
CA MET A 139 -9.53 13.48 -9.37
C MET A 139 -10.58 13.31 -10.48
N GLN A 140 -11.65 12.56 -10.25
CA GLN A 140 -12.72 12.36 -11.23
C GLN A 140 -13.46 13.67 -11.54
N VAL A 141 -13.76 14.49 -10.52
CA VAL A 141 -14.36 15.81 -10.70
C VAL A 141 -13.42 16.75 -11.45
N GLY A 142 -12.12 16.73 -11.11
CA GLY A 142 -11.11 17.53 -11.79
C GLY A 142 -10.94 17.18 -13.27
N LEU A 143 -11.09 15.90 -13.64
CA LEU A 143 -11.06 15.45 -15.03
C LEU A 143 -12.35 15.83 -15.79
N ALA A 144 -13.52 15.72 -15.16
CA ALA A 144 -14.79 16.16 -15.75
C ALA A 144 -14.84 17.68 -15.98
N SER A 145 -14.12 18.46 -15.16
CA SER A 145 -14.01 19.92 -15.32
C SER A 145 -12.99 20.33 -16.38
N ARG A 146 -12.13 19.44 -16.89
CA ARG A 146 -11.03 19.73 -17.83
C ARG A 146 -11.28 19.13 -19.23
N HIS A 147 -12.36 19.58 -19.91
CA HIS A 147 -12.57 19.70 -21.38
C HIS A 147 -13.87 19.06 -21.95
N PRO A 148 -14.44 19.58 -23.08
CA PRO A 148 -13.99 20.70 -23.92
C PRO A 148 -15.09 21.78 -24.18
N GLY A 149 -14.85 23.00 -23.71
CA GLY A 149 -15.73 24.15 -23.93
C GLY A 149 -15.00 25.36 -24.53
N ALA A 150 -14.13 25.17 -25.51
CA ALA A 150 -13.59 26.26 -26.32
C ALA A 150 -13.87 25.98 -27.80
N ARG A 151 -15.15 26.00 -28.16
CA ARG A 151 -15.56 26.16 -29.56
C ARG A 151 -15.26 27.62 -29.94
N HIS A 152 -14.09 27.86 -30.51
CA HIS A 152 -13.86 29.10 -31.25
C HIS A 152 -14.93 29.21 -32.35
N PRO A 153 -15.62 30.35 -32.51
CA PRO A 153 -16.51 30.53 -33.64
C PRO A 153 -15.69 30.50 -34.94
N PRO A 154 -16.19 29.92 -36.04
CA PRO A 154 -15.45 29.91 -37.29
C PRO A 154 -15.35 31.36 -37.80
N HIS A 155 -14.13 31.90 -37.80
CA HIS A 155 -13.83 33.13 -38.52
C HIS A 155 -14.12 32.91 -40.00
N ARG A 156 -15.04 33.73 -40.52
CA ARG A 156 -15.43 33.79 -41.93
C ARG A 156 -14.20 34.11 -42.78
N ALA A 157 -13.71 33.13 -43.53
CA ALA A 157 -12.59 33.30 -44.45
C ALA A 157 -12.98 34.23 -45.61
N THR A 158 -12.57 35.50 -45.54
CA THR A 158 -12.48 36.37 -46.72
C THR A 158 -11.17 36.09 -47.45
N ARG A 159 -11.28 35.51 -48.65
CA ARG A 159 -10.17 35.32 -49.60
C ARG A 159 -9.63 36.69 -50.07
N PRO A 160 -8.31 36.85 -50.23
CA PRO A 160 -7.74 37.79 -51.20
C PRO A 160 -7.40 37.08 -52.54
N PRO A 161 -7.38 37.81 -53.67
CA PRO A 161 -7.20 37.24 -55.00
C PRO A 161 -5.73 37.11 -55.42
N ASP A 162 -5.51 36.22 -56.40
CA ASP A 162 -4.25 35.91 -57.09
C ASP A 162 -3.54 37.13 -57.73
N ARG A 163 -2.19 37.16 -57.67
CA ARG A 163 -1.28 37.64 -58.74
C ARG A 163 0.19 37.24 -58.49
N PRO A 164 1.06 37.19 -59.53
CA PRO A 164 2.14 36.21 -59.72
C PRO A 164 3.59 36.75 -59.48
N PRO A 165 4.64 35.91 -59.56
CA PRO A 165 6.07 36.26 -59.38
C PRO A 165 6.71 36.82 -60.69
N PRO A 166 8.01 37.24 -60.84
CA PRO A 166 9.21 36.76 -60.10
C PRO A 166 10.50 37.66 -59.97
N GLN A 167 11.49 37.18 -59.18
CA GLN A 167 13.00 37.27 -59.24
C GLN A 167 13.76 38.63 -59.10
N PRO A 168 15.13 38.65 -58.96
CA PRO A 168 16.02 38.08 -57.91
C PRO A 168 17.12 39.09 -57.42
N GLU A 169 18.10 38.60 -56.63
CA GLU A 169 19.50 39.08 -56.39
C GLU A 169 19.72 40.39 -55.59
N ASP A 170 20.72 40.62 -54.72
CA ASP A 170 21.91 39.90 -54.22
C ASP A 170 22.38 40.62 -52.91
N GLU A 171 23.45 40.11 -52.27
CA GLU A 171 24.34 40.76 -51.30
C GLU A 171 24.08 40.63 -49.77
N LEU A 172 24.76 39.63 -49.20
CA LEU A 172 25.79 39.75 -48.13
C LEU A 172 25.59 40.80 -47.03
N ARG A 173 25.62 40.35 -45.75
CA ARG A 173 26.77 40.56 -44.83
C ARG A 173 26.41 40.25 -43.36
N GLU A 174 27.39 39.62 -42.72
CA GLU A 174 27.43 39.16 -41.33
C GLU A 174 27.22 40.24 -40.26
N GLY A 175 26.84 39.81 -39.05
CA GLY A 175 27.12 40.53 -37.81
C GLY A 175 26.17 40.21 -36.66
N SER A 176 26.55 39.26 -35.80
CA SER A 176 26.23 39.34 -34.36
C SER A 176 27.24 40.31 -33.71
N PRO A 177 26.93 41.05 -32.62
CA PRO A 177 26.97 40.44 -31.28
C PRO A 177 26.03 41.04 -30.20
N SER A 178 25.77 40.19 -29.19
CA SER A 178 25.73 40.41 -27.72
C SER A 178 25.15 41.69 -27.09
N ALA A 179 24.27 41.50 -26.09
CA ALA A 179 24.48 42.02 -24.72
C ALA A 179 23.47 41.41 -23.74
N ASP A 180 24.02 40.89 -22.65
CA ASP A 180 23.37 40.35 -21.45
C ASP A 180 22.59 41.43 -20.68
N THR A 181 21.57 41.03 -19.90
CA THR A 181 21.35 41.54 -18.54
C THR A 181 20.47 40.55 -17.77
N GLU A 182 21.00 40.12 -16.64
CA GLU A 182 20.46 39.17 -15.69
C GLU A 182 19.28 39.74 -14.90
N GLY A 183 18.41 38.85 -14.42
CA GLY A 183 17.32 39.13 -13.51
C GLY A 183 16.87 37.85 -12.82
N GLU A 184 17.55 37.53 -11.72
CA GLU A 184 17.23 36.48 -10.76
C GLU A 184 15.84 36.68 -10.13
N GLU A 185 15.00 35.64 -10.09
CA GLU A 185 14.08 35.45 -8.96
C GLU A 185 13.89 33.96 -8.65
N VAL A 186 14.25 33.61 -7.42
CA VAL A 186 14.27 32.25 -6.85
C VAL A 186 12.87 31.88 -6.36
N ALA A 187 12.29 30.82 -6.92
CA ALA A 187 11.13 30.13 -6.34
C ALA A 187 11.42 28.63 -6.27
N THR A 188 11.65 28.14 -5.05
CA THR A 188 11.90 26.74 -4.71
C THR A 188 10.72 25.86 -5.15
N ARG A 189 10.88 25.10 -6.24
CA ARG A 189 10.01 23.98 -6.63
C ARG A 189 10.79 22.68 -6.44
N LEU A 190 10.23 21.77 -5.63
CA LEU A 190 10.72 20.41 -5.47
C LEU A 190 10.60 19.64 -6.81
N PRO A 191 11.58 18.81 -7.21
CA PRO A 191 11.52 18.08 -8.47
C PRO A 191 10.59 16.86 -8.40
N ALA A 192 9.89 16.61 -9.50
CA ALA A 192 9.10 15.40 -9.72
C ALA A 192 10.02 14.16 -9.82
N PRO A 193 9.58 12.97 -9.39
CA PRO A 193 10.40 11.76 -9.46
C PRO A 193 10.58 11.31 -10.91
N VAL A 194 11.84 11.19 -11.29
CA VAL A 194 12.34 10.63 -12.55
C VAL A 194 11.85 9.20 -12.72
N GLY A 195 11.26 8.92 -13.88
CA GLY A 195 10.85 7.58 -14.30
C GLY A 195 12.02 6.62 -14.32
N ARG A 196 11.95 5.56 -13.49
CA ARG A 196 12.81 4.39 -13.62
C ARG A 196 12.44 3.66 -14.92
N ARG A 197 13.35 3.70 -15.89
CA ARG A 197 13.39 2.75 -17.00
C ARG A 197 13.47 1.34 -16.41
N ARG A 198 12.46 0.51 -16.67
CA ARG A 198 12.51 -0.92 -16.37
C ARG A 198 13.24 -1.60 -17.53
N LEU A 199 14.36 -2.24 -17.21
CA LEU A 199 15.03 -3.21 -18.08
C LEU A 199 14.03 -4.34 -18.33
N ALA A 200 13.67 -4.55 -19.60
CA ALA A 200 12.81 -5.65 -20.03
C ALA A 200 13.69 -6.88 -20.21
N GLU A 201 13.63 -7.79 -19.24
CA GLU A 201 14.13 -9.15 -19.39
C GLU A 201 12.94 -10.11 -19.50
N ASN A 202 12.75 -10.60 -20.74
CA ASN A 202 12.16 -11.87 -21.15
C ASN A 202 10.98 -12.44 -20.33
N CYS A 203 9.76 -12.23 -20.84
CA CYS A 203 8.78 -13.30 -20.96
C CYS A 203 8.22 -13.29 -22.38
N PRO A 204 8.17 -14.44 -23.07
CA PRO A 204 7.57 -14.52 -24.39
C PRO A 204 6.05 -14.35 -24.24
N TRP A 205 5.35 -14.13 -25.35
CA TRP A 205 3.89 -13.98 -25.49
C TRP A 205 3.47 -12.50 -25.56
N GLY A 206 3.73 -11.90 -26.72
CA GLY A 206 3.05 -10.67 -27.15
C GLY A 206 1.67 -10.99 -27.74
N PRO A 207 0.70 -10.07 -27.71
CA PRO A 207 -0.60 -10.30 -28.30
C PRO A 207 -0.53 -10.00 -29.80
N ALA A 208 -0.52 -11.04 -30.62
CA ALA A 208 -0.90 -10.93 -32.02
C ALA A 208 -2.43 -10.78 -32.08
N GLY A 209 -2.90 -9.67 -32.62
CA GLY A 209 -4.32 -9.44 -32.86
C GLY A 209 -4.86 -10.40 -33.93
N LEU A 210 -6.01 -11.00 -33.66
CA LEU A 210 -6.89 -11.64 -34.65
C LEU A 210 -8.36 -11.51 -34.19
N PRO A 211 -9.33 -11.57 -35.13
CA PRO A 211 -10.56 -10.79 -35.07
C PRO A 211 -11.68 -11.43 -34.25
N LEU A 212 -12.55 -10.56 -33.74
CA LEU A 212 -13.82 -10.88 -33.11
C LEU A 212 -14.71 -11.73 -34.02
N ASN A 213 -15.02 -12.95 -33.58
CA ASN A 213 -16.25 -13.63 -33.96
C ASN A 213 -16.88 -14.25 -32.70
N GLY A 214 -18.18 -14.02 -32.54
CA GLY A 214 -18.92 -14.28 -31.30
C GLY A 214 -18.98 -15.75 -30.91
N GLY A 215 -18.87 -15.98 -29.60
CA GLY A 215 -19.09 -17.28 -28.96
C GLY A 215 -18.90 -17.11 -27.46
N ASP A 216 -19.97 -17.33 -26.71
CA ASP A 216 -20.12 -17.10 -25.27
C ASP A 216 -19.03 -17.79 -24.42
N SER A 217 -18.15 -16.99 -23.82
CA SER A 217 -17.34 -17.41 -22.67
C SER A 217 -16.81 -16.18 -21.92
N PRO A 218 -17.34 -15.85 -20.72
CA PRO A 218 -16.75 -14.84 -19.85
C PRO A 218 -16.05 -15.62 -18.71
N VAL A 219 -14.80 -15.37 -18.33
CA VAL A 219 -14.30 -14.09 -17.83
C VAL A 219 -12.77 -14.14 -17.87
N SER A 220 -12.13 -13.14 -18.50
CA SER A 220 -10.86 -12.65 -17.99
C SER A 220 -11.19 -11.62 -16.92
N PRO A 221 -10.80 -11.79 -15.65
CA PRO A 221 -11.18 -10.90 -14.54
C PRO A 221 -10.72 -9.45 -14.72
N GLU A 222 -9.87 -9.18 -15.70
CA GLU A 222 -9.23 -7.90 -15.95
C GLU A 222 -10.14 -6.84 -16.62
N THR A 223 -11.35 -7.21 -17.07
CA THR A 223 -12.24 -6.30 -17.83
C THR A 223 -13.65 -6.11 -17.25
N SER A 224 -13.95 -6.68 -16.06
CA SER A 224 -15.30 -6.60 -15.46
C SER A 224 -15.36 -5.70 -14.22
N CYS A 225 -16.44 -4.91 -14.09
CA CYS A 225 -16.69 -4.01 -12.97
C CYS A 225 -17.22 -4.76 -11.75
N PHE A 226 -16.74 -4.42 -10.54
CA PHE A 226 -16.99 -5.15 -9.29
C PHE A 226 -18.47 -5.51 -8.99
N PRO A 227 -19.48 -4.62 -9.21
CA PRO A 227 -20.87 -4.96 -8.93
C PRO A 227 -21.39 -6.12 -9.81
N LYS A 228 -21.02 -6.15 -11.09
CA LYS A 228 -21.45 -7.22 -12.02
C LYS A 228 -20.82 -8.55 -11.66
N LEU A 229 -19.56 -8.53 -11.22
CA LEU A 229 -18.86 -9.72 -10.75
C LEU A 229 -19.50 -10.25 -9.46
N HIS A 230 -19.84 -9.35 -8.53
CA HIS A 230 -20.51 -9.68 -7.28
C HIS A 230 -21.90 -10.29 -7.51
N ASP A 231 -22.68 -9.74 -8.44
CA ASP A 231 -24.00 -10.30 -8.79
C ASP A 231 -23.89 -11.70 -9.40
N TRP A 232 -22.90 -11.93 -10.27
CA TRP A 232 -22.68 -13.23 -10.92
C TRP A 232 -22.28 -14.31 -9.91
N TYR A 233 -21.24 -14.08 -9.10
CA TYR A 233 -20.85 -15.02 -8.05
C TYR A 233 -21.94 -15.17 -6.98
N GLY A 234 -22.68 -14.11 -6.69
CA GLY A 234 -23.82 -14.16 -5.79
C GLY A 234 -24.88 -15.15 -6.28
N GLN A 235 -25.19 -15.13 -7.58
CA GLN A 235 -26.13 -16.06 -8.20
C GLN A 235 -25.62 -17.50 -8.16
N GLU A 236 -24.35 -17.73 -8.51
CA GLU A 236 -23.72 -19.05 -8.46
C GLU A 236 -23.76 -19.66 -7.04
N ILE A 237 -23.46 -18.85 -6.01
CA ILE A 237 -23.53 -19.28 -4.60
C ILE A 237 -24.97 -19.64 -4.21
N MET A 238 -25.98 -18.90 -4.66
CA MET A 238 -27.37 -19.22 -4.37
C MET A 238 -27.81 -20.54 -4.99
N ASP A 239 -27.36 -20.82 -6.21
CA ASP A 239 -27.72 -22.05 -6.92
C ASP A 239 -27.01 -23.26 -6.31
N LEU A 240 -25.72 -23.15 -5.98
CA LEU A 240 -25.01 -24.18 -5.21
C LEU A 240 -25.67 -24.46 -3.85
N ARG A 241 -26.14 -23.41 -3.16
CA ARG A 241 -26.85 -23.56 -1.88
C ARG A 241 -28.19 -24.27 -2.05
N ARG A 242 -28.92 -23.99 -3.14
CA ARG A 242 -30.17 -24.66 -3.49
C ARG A 242 -29.93 -26.14 -3.76
N GLU A 243 -28.93 -26.46 -4.58
CA GLU A 243 -28.53 -27.84 -4.90
C GLU A 243 -28.11 -28.61 -3.64
N TRP A 244 -27.32 -27.98 -2.77
CA TRP A 244 -26.89 -28.59 -1.52
C TRP A 244 -28.05 -28.88 -0.57
N LEU A 245 -29.05 -27.99 -0.49
CA LEU A 245 -30.25 -28.21 0.31
C LEU A 245 -31.12 -29.34 -0.27
N GLN A 246 -31.22 -29.44 -1.60
CA GLN A 246 -31.94 -30.52 -2.27
C GLN A 246 -31.25 -31.88 -2.05
N ALA A 247 -29.92 -31.92 -2.14
CA ALA A 247 -29.14 -33.12 -1.86
C ALA A 247 -29.32 -33.63 -0.42
N ARG A 248 -29.52 -32.72 0.55
CA ARG A 248 -29.82 -33.09 1.95
C ARG A 248 -31.27 -33.54 2.18
N GLY A 249 -32.22 -33.08 1.37
CA GLY A 249 -33.62 -33.52 1.42
C GLY A 249 -33.85 -34.92 0.87
N LEU A 250 -32.95 -35.42 0.00
CA LEU A 250 -33.07 -36.72 -0.66
C LEU A 250 -32.33 -37.87 0.06
N GLY A 251 -31.58 -37.60 1.13
CA GLY A 251 -30.81 -38.60 1.90
C GLY A 251 -31.50 -39.14 3.16
N GLY A 252 -32.78 -38.83 3.38
CA GLY A 252 -33.53 -39.15 4.60
C GLY A 252 -34.59 -40.24 4.45
N GLY A 253 -34.36 -41.23 3.59
CA GLY A 253 -35.31 -42.32 3.38
C GLY A 253 -34.72 -43.50 2.64
N LEU A 254 -34.01 -44.35 3.40
CA LEU A 254 -33.97 -45.83 3.37
C LEU A 254 -32.74 -46.31 4.17
#